data_AF-A0AAE1X9Q8-F1
#
_entry.id   AF-A0AAE1X9Q8-F1
#
_cell.length_a   1.000
_cell.length_b   1.000
_cell.length_c   1.000
_cell.angle_alpha   90.00
_cell.angle_beta   90.00
_cell.angle_gamma   90.00
#
_symmetry.space_group_name_H-M   'P 1'
#
loop_
_entity.id
_entity.type
_entity.pdbx_description
1 polymer ?
#
loop_
_entity_poly.entity_id
_entity_poly.type
_entity_poly.pdbx_seq_one_letter_code
_entity_poly.pdbx_strand_id
1 'polypeptide(L)'
;MVEAKFAWSPRNHMKTMSHTPLNTILEANKFDGTNYSNWLRNLRIVLDFENQTYILDKSLPQTLLEGFLPVERLTFDKFTQWHEDNQKIHNIVLSTMSNEIQKQYERYEDDWSIMYRMKELHAVPDRHIRYAMTKAFFGVRIIKRSSVQEHGVMMLSLVEKLKDL
;
A
#
# COMPACT_ATOMS: atom_id res chain seq x y z
N MET A 1 -32.33 -3.02 46.71
CA MET A 1 -31.47 -2.33 45.74
C MET A 1 -30.23 -3.18 45.56
N VAL A 2 -30.15 -3.96 44.48
CA VAL A 2 -29.08 -4.94 44.23
C VAL A 2 -28.21 -4.35 43.13
N GLU A 3 -27.00 -3.90 43.47
CA GLU A 3 -26.02 -3.43 42.48
C GLU A 3 -25.30 -4.64 41.87
N ALA A 4 -25.59 -4.90 40.60
CA ALA A 4 -24.85 -5.84 39.78
C ALA A 4 -23.46 -5.26 39.47
N LYS A 5 -22.41 -5.86 40.03
CA LYS A 5 -21.03 -5.62 39.63
C LYS A 5 -20.83 -6.20 38.22
N PHE A 6 -20.97 -5.37 37.20
CA PHE A 6 -20.45 -5.68 35.87
C PHE A 6 -18.92 -5.69 35.97
N ALA A 7 -18.35 -6.88 36.07
CA ALA A 7 -16.93 -7.11 35.91
C ALA A 7 -16.55 -6.74 34.47
N TRP A 8 -16.03 -5.53 34.28
CA TRP A 8 -15.33 -5.16 33.06
C TRP A 8 -14.09 -6.04 32.96
N SER A 9 -14.11 -7.01 32.05
CA SER A 9 -12.94 -7.80 31.68
C SER A 9 -12.16 -7.00 30.65
N PRO A 10 -10.96 -6.47 30.97
CA PRO A 10 -10.11 -5.88 29.95
C PRO A 10 -9.67 -7.02 29.04
N ARG A 11 -10.10 -6.98 27.77
CA ARG A 11 -9.59 -7.88 26.75
C ARG A 11 -8.14 -7.48 26.47
N ASN A 12 -7.25 -7.92 27.36
CA ASN A 12 -5.81 -7.76 27.26
C ASN A 12 -5.29 -8.63 26.12
N HIS A 13 -5.32 -8.08 24.90
CA HIS A 13 -4.52 -8.57 23.80
C HIS A 13 -3.78 -7.42 23.10
N MET A 14 -3.16 -6.51 23.86
CA MET A 14 -1.80 -6.12 23.46
C MET A 14 -0.93 -7.36 23.67
N LYS A 15 -1.01 -8.30 22.71
CA LYS A 15 0.13 -9.17 22.45
C LYS A 15 1.26 -8.19 22.28
N THR A 16 2.22 -8.21 23.20
CA THR A 16 3.53 -7.64 22.98
C THR A 16 3.90 -7.98 21.53
N MET A 17 4.37 -7.00 20.75
CA MET A 17 5.00 -7.27 19.46
C MET A 17 6.21 -8.17 19.73
N SER A 18 5.97 -9.47 19.96
CA SER A 18 6.98 -10.50 19.96
C SER A 18 7.76 -10.31 18.67
N HIS A 19 9.09 -10.35 18.73
CA HIS A 19 9.94 -10.35 17.55
C HIS A 19 9.56 -11.55 16.66
N THR A 20 8.55 -11.36 15.83
CA THR A 20 8.16 -12.30 14.81
C THR A 20 9.07 -12.07 13.60
N PRO A 21 9.35 -13.10 12.81
CA PRO A 21 10.06 -12.93 11.54
C PRO A 21 9.43 -11.85 10.65
N LEU A 22 8.11 -11.64 10.76
CA LEU A 22 7.36 -10.60 10.06
C LEU A 22 7.79 -9.18 10.47
N ASN A 23 7.94 -8.92 11.77
CA ASN A 23 8.43 -7.62 12.25
C ASN A 23 9.86 -7.37 11.79
N THR A 24 10.71 -8.40 11.75
CA THR A 24 12.07 -8.30 11.23
C THR A 24 12.10 -7.92 9.75
N ILE A 25 11.20 -8.47 8.93
CA ILE A 25 11.11 -8.14 7.50
C ILE A 25 10.77 -6.66 7.31
N LEU A 26 9.83 -6.13 8.09
CA LEU A 26 9.42 -4.73 8.03
C LEU A 26 10.51 -3.78 8.52
N GLU A 27 11.18 -4.11 9.63
CA GLU A 27 12.30 -3.31 10.14
C GLU A 27 13.49 -3.28 9.18
N ALA A 28 13.81 -4.42 8.55
CA ALA A 28 14.90 -4.51 7.58
C ALA A 28 14.60 -3.81 6.24
N ASN A 29 13.32 -3.57 5.93
CA ASN A 29 12.87 -3.00 4.66
C ASN A 29 11.98 -1.78 4.88
N LYS A 30 12.36 -0.92 5.84
CA LYS A 30 11.67 0.34 6.07
C LYS A 30 11.59 1.16 4.79
N PHE A 31 10.48 1.84 4.60
CA PHE A 31 10.27 2.68 3.43
C PHE A 31 11.18 3.92 3.50
N ASP A 32 12.06 4.06 2.51
CA ASP A 32 13.06 5.12 2.41
C ASP A 32 12.82 6.06 1.22
N GLY A 33 11.72 5.86 0.48
CA GLY A 33 11.35 6.67 -0.67
C GLY A 33 11.85 6.11 -2.01
N THR A 34 12.78 5.16 -1.98
CA THR A 34 13.37 4.53 -3.17
C THR A 34 12.91 3.08 -3.38
N ASN A 35 12.44 2.44 -2.31
CA ASN A 35 12.13 1.01 -2.26
C ASN A 35 10.63 0.66 -2.25
N TYR A 36 9.77 1.55 -2.77
CA TYR A 36 8.31 1.46 -2.66
C TYR A 36 7.73 0.07 -3.00
N SER A 37 8.10 -0.52 -4.14
CA SER A 37 7.57 -1.83 -4.57
C SER A 37 7.96 -2.97 -3.63
N ASN A 38 9.19 -2.96 -3.10
CA ASN A 38 9.66 -3.97 -2.16
C ASN A 38 8.99 -3.80 -0.79
N TRP A 39 8.90 -2.55 -0.32
CA TRP A 39 8.21 -2.21 0.91
C TRP A 39 6.72 -2.61 0.86
N LEU A 40 6.00 -2.24 -0.20
CA LEU A 40 4.58 -2.56 -0.37
C LEU A 40 4.33 -4.08 -0.40
N ARG A 41 5.21 -4.83 -1.07
CA ARG A 41 5.13 -6.30 -1.10
C ARG A 41 5.29 -6.88 0.31
N ASN A 42 6.27 -6.41 1.08
CA ASN A 42 6.51 -6.88 2.44
C ASN A 42 5.36 -6.51 3.39
N LEU A 43 4.83 -5.29 3.27
CA LEU A 43 3.66 -4.84 4.02
C LEU A 43 2.46 -5.76 3.77
N ARG A 44 2.15 -6.06 2.49
CA ARG A 44 1.05 -6.97 2.13
C ARG A 44 1.20 -8.36 2.74
N ILE A 45 2.40 -8.93 2.76
CA ILE A 45 2.66 -10.24 3.39
C ILE A 45 2.31 -10.21 4.88
N VAL A 46 2.69 -9.15 5.60
CA VAL A 46 2.39 -9.02 7.03
C VAL A 46 0.89 -8.83 7.25
N LEU A 47 0.24 -7.98 6.46
CA LEU A 47 -1.20 -7.75 6.61
C LEU A 47 -2.04 -8.97 6.20
N ASP A 48 -1.59 -9.76 5.22
CA ASP A 48 -2.24 -11.01 4.83
C ASP A 48 -2.18 -12.01 5.98
N PHE A 49 -1.05 -12.09 6.68
CA PHE A 49 -0.91 -12.93 7.87
C PHE A 49 -1.87 -12.52 8.99
N GLU A 50 -2.16 -11.23 9.12
CA GLU A 50 -3.13 -10.70 10.09
C GLU A 50 -4.58 -10.65 9.57
N ASN A 51 -4.83 -11.09 8.32
CA ASN A 51 -6.12 -11.02 7.63
C ASN A 51 -6.70 -9.59 7.52
N GLN A 52 -5.82 -8.58 7.32
CA GLN A 52 -6.18 -7.15 7.27
C GLN A 52 -5.90 -6.47 5.93
N THR A 53 -5.44 -7.20 4.92
CA THR A 53 -5.07 -6.64 3.60
C THR A 53 -6.22 -5.94 2.88
N TYR A 54 -7.46 -6.31 3.17
CA TYR A 54 -8.66 -5.68 2.58
C TYR A 54 -8.74 -4.16 2.82
N ILE A 55 -8.05 -3.65 3.84
CA ILE A 55 -8.01 -2.23 4.19
C ILE A 55 -7.15 -1.44 3.21
N LEU A 56 -6.07 -2.04 2.68
CA LEU A 56 -5.20 -1.39 1.72
C LEU A 56 -5.88 -1.13 0.36
N ASP A 57 -6.82 -2.00 -0.03
CA ASP A 57 -7.40 -1.99 -1.37
C ASP A 57 -8.83 -1.41 -1.42
N LYS A 58 -9.50 -1.23 -0.26
CA LYS A 58 -10.88 -0.74 -0.20
C LYS A 58 -10.99 0.53 0.64
N SER A 59 -11.45 1.60 0.00
CA SER A 59 -12.09 2.72 0.70
C SER A 59 -13.32 2.25 1.46
N LEU A 60 -13.81 3.06 2.40
CA LEU A 60 -15.01 2.83 3.22
C LEU A 60 -16.06 1.96 2.50
N PRO A 61 -16.39 0.76 3.02
CA PRO A 61 -17.32 -0.15 2.35
C PRO A 61 -18.65 0.54 2.03
N GLN A 62 -19.04 0.54 0.76
CA GLN A 62 -20.23 1.23 0.26
C GLN A 62 -21.54 0.77 0.93
N THR A 63 -21.56 -0.47 1.42
CA THR A 63 -22.62 -1.04 2.26
C THR A 63 -22.82 -0.32 3.60
N LEU A 64 -21.82 0.45 4.08
CA LEU A 64 -21.92 1.30 5.26
C LEU A 64 -22.52 2.68 4.94
N LEU A 65 -22.47 3.12 3.68
CA LEU A 65 -23.01 4.41 3.23
C LEU A 65 -24.52 4.36 2.93
N GLU A 66 -25.08 3.18 2.60
CA GLU A 66 -26.47 3.03 2.14
C GLU A 66 -27.47 2.58 3.23
N GLY A 67 -27.02 2.31 4.47
CA GLY A 67 -27.81 1.54 5.45
C GLY A 67 -28.44 2.33 6.60
N PHE A 68 -29.36 3.26 6.33
CA PHE A 68 -30.30 3.77 7.36
C PHE A 68 -31.57 2.91 7.38
N LEU A 69 -31.59 1.79 8.14
CA LEU A 69 -32.77 1.07 8.68
C LEU A 69 -32.31 -0.25 9.38
N PRO A 70 -33.13 -0.91 10.22
CA PRO A 70 -32.93 -1.25 11.65
C PRO A 70 -31.88 -2.34 11.99
N VAL A 71 -30.96 -2.64 11.07
CA VAL A 71 -29.72 -3.42 11.30
C VAL A 71 -28.62 -2.53 11.93
N GLU A 72 -29.04 -1.52 12.71
CA GLU A 72 -28.23 -0.38 13.13
C GLU A 72 -27.05 -0.77 14.04
N ARG A 73 -27.22 -1.80 14.89
CA ARG A 73 -26.11 -2.33 15.70
C ARG A 73 -25.09 -3.11 14.88
N LEU A 74 -25.52 -3.94 13.93
CA LEU A 74 -24.60 -4.72 13.10
C LEU A 74 -23.86 -3.83 12.09
N THR A 75 -24.46 -2.75 11.62
CA THR A 75 -23.79 -1.74 10.79
C THR A 75 -22.84 -0.90 11.65
N PHE A 76 -23.25 -0.49 12.86
CA PHE A 76 -22.40 0.24 13.80
C PHE A 76 -21.18 -0.59 14.24
N ASP A 77 -21.36 -1.84 14.66
CA ASP A 77 -20.27 -2.72 15.09
C ASP A 77 -19.27 -2.95 13.94
N LYS A 78 -19.75 -3.15 12.71
CA LYS A 78 -18.89 -3.25 11.51
C LYS A 78 -18.18 -1.94 11.19
N PHE A 79 -18.83 -0.80 11.39
CA PHE A 79 -18.25 0.51 11.21
C PHE A 79 -17.14 0.78 12.22
N THR A 80 -17.39 0.51 13.51
CA THR A 80 -16.40 0.62 14.58
C THR A 80 -15.21 -0.30 14.33
N GLN A 81 -15.47 -1.57 13.98
CA GLN A 81 -14.41 -2.52 13.64
C GLN A 81 -13.55 -2.04 12.47
N TRP A 82 -14.17 -1.55 11.39
CA TRP A 82 -13.44 -0.99 10.26
C TRP A 82 -12.57 0.20 10.67
N HIS A 83 -13.08 1.12 11.50
CA HIS A 83 -12.31 2.26 11.99
C HIS A 83 -11.13 1.83 12.87
N GLU A 84 -11.34 0.87 13.77
CA GLU A 84 -10.27 0.30 14.61
C GLU A 84 -9.19 -0.36 13.75
N ASP A 85 -9.58 -1.13 12.74
CA ASP A 85 -8.63 -1.78 11.86
C ASP A 85 -7.88 -0.76 10.99
N ASN A 86 -8.55 0.28 10.46
CA ASN A 86 -7.90 1.35 9.71
C ASN A 86 -6.88 2.09 10.56
N GLN A 87 -7.23 2.43 11.80
CA GLN A 87 -6.30 3.08 12.72
C GLN A 87 -5.09 2.18 13.03
N LYS A 88 -5.31 0.87 13.15
CA LYS A 88 -4.22 -0.10 13.33
C LYS A 88 -3.30 -0.15 12.10
N ILE A 89 -3.87 -0.22 10.89
CA ILE A 89 -3.08 -0.23 9.64
C ILE A 89 -2.33 1.09 9.46
N HIS A 90 -2.95 2.22 9.76
CA HIS A 90 -2.31 3.53 9.75
C HIS A 90 -1.02 3.54 10.59
N ASN A 91 -1.12 3.06 11.85
CA ASN A 91 0.03 2.97 12.74
C ASN A 91 1.12 2.02 12.22
N ILE A 92 0.72 0.86 11.68
CA ILE A 92 1.66 -0.09 11.06
C ILE A 92 2.38 0.60 9.90
N VAL A 93 1.65 1.18 8.93
CA VAL A 93 2.21 1.87 7.77
C VAL A 93 3.25 2.91 8.21
N LEU A 94 2.92 3.80 9.15
CA LEU A 94 3.85 4.80 9.67
C LEU A 94 5.09 4.17 10.33
N SER A 95 4.91 3.15 11.17
CA SER A 95 6.04 2.48 11.85
C SER A 95 7.03 1.80 10.89
N THR A 96 6.57 1.43 9.69
CA THR A 96 7.39 0.80 8.66
C THR A 96 8.13 1.81 7.78
N MET A 97 8.07 3.10 8.10
CA MET A 97 8.79 4.15 7.39
C MET A 97 10.11 4.48 8.09
N SER A 98 11.04 5.05 7.32
CA SER A 98 12.16 5.82 7.89
C SER A 98 11.64 7.06 8.61
N ASN A 99 12.37 7.55 9.61
CA ASN A 99 11.97 8.70 10.42
C ASN A 99 11.71 9.95 9.58
N GLU A 100 12.49 10.15 8.51
CA GLU A 100 12.39 11.29 7.59
C GLU A 100 11.09 11.25 6.80
N ILE A 101 10.67 10.06 6.36
CA ILE A 101 9.42 9.89 5.62
C ILE A 101 8.22 9.88 6.56
N GLN A 102 8.34 9.22 7.71
CA GLN A 102 7.28 9.17 8.72
C GLN A 102 6.79 10.58 9.08
N LYS A 103 7.70 11.52 9.35
CA LYS A 103 7.38 12.94 9.62
C LYS A 103 6.59 13.63 8.52
N GLN A 104 6.73 13.20 7.26
CA GLN A 104 5.97 13.77 6.13
C GLN A 104 4.54 13.26 6.10
N TYR A 105 4.30 12.03 6.58
CA TYR A 105 3.01 11.35 6.50
C TYR A 105 2.24 11.30 7.84
N GLU A 106 2.86 11.61 8.98
CA GLU A 106 2.23 11.66 10.32
C GLU A 106 1.06 12.65 10.42
N ARG A 107 0.94 13.62 9.50
CA ARG A 107 -0.13 14.62 9.50
C ARG A 107 -1.42 14.17 8.81
N TYR A 108 -1.39 13.05 8.08
CA TYR A 108 -2.60 12.54 7.43
C TYR A 108 -3.35 11.69 8.45
N GLU A 109 -4.66 11.92 8.59
CA GLU A 109 -5.50 11.20 9.55
C GLU A 109 -5.99 9.85 9.01
N ASP A 110 -5.96 9.66 7.67
CA ASP A 110 -6.43 8.45 7.01
C ASP A 110 -5.29 7.74 6.24
N ASP A 111 -5.27 6.41 6.33
CA ASP A 111 -4.27 5.56 5.69
C ASP A 111 -4.44 5.51 4.16
N TRP A 112 -5.67 5.60 3.67
CA TRP A 112 -5.97 5.63 2.24
C TRP A 112 -5.26 6.79 1.52
N SER A 113 -5.27 7.98 2.10
CA SER A 113 -4.61 9.19 1.60
C SER A 113 -3.09 9.04 1.64
N ILE A 114 -2.55 8.41 2.68
CA ILE A 114 -1.12 8.07 2.76
C ILE A 114 -0.77 7.10 1.63
N MET A 115 -1.46 5.97 1.53
CA MET A 115 -1.19 4.93 0.54
C MET A 115 -1.35 5.44 -0.89
N TYR A 116 -2.39 6.23 -1.16
CA TYR A 116 -2.63 6.88 -2.46
C TYR A 116 -1.49 7.83 -2.83
N ARG A 117 -1.12 8.74 -1.92
CA ARG A 117 -0.04 9.71 -2.15
C ARG A 117 1.32 9.03 -2.33
N MET A 118 1.61 8.02 -1.51
CA MET A 118 2.85 7.25 -1.65
C MET A 118 2.92 6.55 -2.99
N LYS A 119 1.80 5.96 -3.44
CA LYS A 119 1.71 5.35 -4.77
C LYS A 119 1.95 6.38 -5.87
N GLU A 120 1.37 7.57 -5.76
CA GLU A 120 1.54 8.63 -6.76
C GLU A 120 2.99 9.13 -6.86
N LEU A 121 3.66 9.29 -5.73
CA LEU A 121 5.00 9.89 -5.65
C LEU A 121 6.15 8.89 -5.79
N HIS A 122 5.98 7.67 -5.29
CA HIS A 122 7.08 6.72 -5.09
C HIS A 122 6.89 5.38 -5.76
N ALA A 123 5.66 5.00 -6.15
CA ALA A 123 5.57 3.98 -7.17
C ALA A 123 6.23 4.59 -8.39
N VAL A 124 7.39 4.03 -8.78
CA VAL A 124 8.04 4.38 -10.04
C VAL A 124 6.92 4.41 -11.07
N PRO A 125 6.55 5.58 -11.59
CA PRO A 125 5.43 5.63 -12.48
C PRO A 125 5.93 4.86 -13.67
N ASP A 126 5.35 3.69 -13.91
CA ASP A 126 5.35 3.05 -15.20
C ASP A 126 5.23 4.13 -16.28
N ARG A 127 4.39 5.16 -16.06
CA ARG A 127 4.33 6.42 -16.84
C ARG A 127 5.68 7.09 -17.20
N HIS A 128 6.64 7.30 -16.30
CA HIS A 128 7.90 8.00 -16.61
C HIS A 128 8.88 7.10 -17.35
N ILE A 129 8.99 5.84 -16.93
CA ILE A 129 9.83 4.85 -17.63
C ILE A 129 9.23 4.53 -19.00
N ARG A 130 7.92 4.31 -19.07
CA ARG A 130 7.13 4.16 -20.30
C ARG A 130 7.23 5.39 -21.18
N TYR A 131 7.17 6.61 -20.63
CA TYR A 131 7.37 7.83 -21.43
C TYR A 131 8.79 7.89 -22.00
N ALA A 132 9.82 7.64 -21.19
CA ALA A 132 11.21 7.63 -21.65
C ALA A 132 11.46 6.54 -22.71
N MET A 133 10.95 5.32 -22.50
CA MET A 133 11.02 4.20 -23.44
C MET A 133 10.23 4.47 -24.72
N THR A 134 9.01 5.01 -24.61
CA THR A 134 8.17 5.38 -25.76
C THR A 134 8.82 6.50 -26.57
N LYS A 135 9.39 7.51 -25.89
CA LYS A 135 10.15 8.59 -26.52
C LYS A 135 11.41 8.08 -27.21
N ALA A 136 12.13 7.13 -26.60
CA ALA A 136 13.26 6.47 -27.21
C ALA A 136 12.83 5.69 -28.46
N PHE A 137 11.77 4.89 -28.37
CA PHE A 137 11.21 4.09 -29.46
C PHE A 137 10.81 4.95 -30.67
N PHE A 138 10.02 6.01 -30.48
CA PHE A 138 9.67 6.95 -31.54
C PHE A 138 10.84 7.84 -32.00
N GLY A 139 11.88 7.95 -31.19
CA GLY A 139 13.09 8.71 -31.49
C GLY A 139 14.11 7.95 -32.33
N VAL A 140 14.08 6.61 -32.34
CA VAL A 140 15.00 5.80 -33.16
C VAL A 140 14.68 6.02 -34.64
N ARG A 141 15.68 6.48 -35.40
CA ARG A 141 15.61 6.58 -36.86
C ARG A 141 16.66 5.68 -37.47
N ILE A 142 16.36 5.11 -38.65
CA ILE A 142 17.38 4.46 -39.46
C ILE A 142 18.45 5.49 -39.82
N ILE A 143 19.71 5.14 -39.55
CA ILE A 143 20.86 5.95 -39.94
C ILE A 143 21.16 5.65 -41.41
N LYS A 144 21.46 6.69 -42.20
CA LYS A 144 21.76 6.50 -43.63
C LYS A 144 22.97 5.56 -43.77
N ARG A 145 22.81 4.47 -44.52
CA ARG A 145 23.77 3.35 -44.70
C ARG A 145 23.88 2.35 -43.53
N SER A 146 23.00 2.40 -42.51
CA SER A 146 22.95 1.35 -41.48
C SER A 146 22.15 0.12 -41.93
N SER A 147 22.42 -1.03 -41.32
CA SER A 147 21.66 -2.26 -41.56
C SER A 147 20.21 -2.14 -41.08
N VAL A 148 19.26 -2.52 -41.93
CA VAL A 148 17.83 -2.60 -41.56
C VAL A 148 17.59 -3.69 -40.52
N GLN A 149 18.37 -4.78 -40.58
CA GLN A 149 18.24 -5.89 -39.63
C GLN A 149 18.66 -5.47 -38.22
N GLU A 150 19.80 -4.77 -38.06
CA GLU A 150 20.27 -4.27 -36.77
C GLU A 150 19.28 -3.26 -36.17
N HIS A 151 18.71 -2.41 -37.02
CA HIS A 151 17.65 -1.49 -36.61
C HIS A 151 16.40 -2.24 -36.13
N GLY A 152 15.97 -3.29 -36.85
CA GLY A 152 14.84 -4.13 -36.45
C GLY A 152 15.05 -4.82 -35.10
N VAL A 153 16.26 -5.34 -34.84
CA VAL A 153 16.61 -5.94 -33.53
C VAL A 153 16.56 -4.88 -32.42
N MET A 154 17.07 -3.67 -32.67
CA MET A 154 17.00 -2.58 -31.71
C MET A 154 15.56 -2.19 -31.38
N MET A 155 14.70 -2.03 -32.40
CA MET A 155 13.28 -1.73 -32.20
C MET A 155 12.56 -2.86 -31.46
N LEU A 156 12.83 -4.12 -31.79
CA LEU A 156 12.25 -5.28 -31.12
C LEU A 156 12.61 -5.28 -29.62
N SER A 157 13.88 -5.02 -29.29
CA SER A 157 14.32 -4.95 -27.89
C SER A 157 13.63 -3.84 -27.08
N LEU A 158 13.27 -2.72 -27.72
CA LEU A 158 12.51 -1.64 -27.08
C LEU A 158 11.03 -2.02 -26.92
N VAL A 159 10.45 -2.76 -27.87
CA VAL A 159 9.07 -3.27 -27.78
C VAL A 159 8.94 -4.30 -26.68
N GLU A 160 9.90 -5.22 -26.55
CA GLU A 160 9.92 -6.21 -25.46
C GLU A 160 9.98 -5.51 -24.10
N LYS A 161 10.91 -4.55 -23.95
CA LYS A 161 10.99 -3.73 -22.73
C LYS A 161 9.74 -2.92 -22.44
N LEU A 162 8.97 -2.52 -23.45
CA LEU A 162 7.68 -1.84 -23.27
C LEU A 162 6.53 -2.78 -22.87
N LYS A 163 6.62 -4.08 -23.18
CA LYS A 163 5.64 -5.09 -22.75
C LYS A 163 5.80 -5.49 -21.29
N ASP A 164 7.03 -5.39 -20.78
CA ASP A 164 7.40 -5.78 -19.42
C ASP A 164 7.25 -4.63 -18.38
N LEU A 165 6.73 -3.47 -18.82
CA LEU A 165 6.42 -2.28 -18.00
C LEU A 165 4.92 -2.17 -17.69
#